data_AF-A0A7W1PZY2-F1
#
_entry.id   AF-A0A7W1PZY2-F1
#
_cell.length_a   1.000
_cell.length_b   1.000
_cell.length_c   1.000
_cell.angle_alpha   90.00
_cell.angle_beta   90.00
_cell.angle_gamma   90.00
#
_symmetry.space_group_name_H-M   'P 1'
#
loop_
_entity.id
_entity.type
_entity.pdbx_description
1 polymer ?
#
loop_
_entity_poly.entity_id
_entity_poly.type
_entity_poly.pdbx_seq_one_letter_code
_entity_poly.pdbx_strand_id
1 'polypeptide(L)'
;MLKHVELDPSFRLQQQYADSTGRTAILVNLFDVDPKDQEYFTAAWRKDAEFFEAQPGYISAQLHQGVGGSRMFMNYAVFENTAAFAATNDQPEFGPLRDLPGQRHRPSAPLPSPLDPGRVRRRRQPPPPVSMIVLTPRPVALIAGASGGIGVPFSRRLADHDVVLVARNRERLETLRSELRDVHPAGRFEVVVADLSVGGGPQVVLDEVGTSTSRSCWSTTPAPATTDPWPSNHRRRCWPRGRWTCAAVVALARGVLPTMLARWRGAIVDVASTAAF
;
A
#
# COMPACT_ATOMS: atom_id res chain seq x y z
N MET A 1 31.98 -4.49 -6.37
CA MET A 1 31.71 -4.56 -4.93
C MET A 1 30.64 -3.53 -4.60
N LEU A 2 29.49 -4.01 -4.14
CA LEU A 2 28.41 -3.17 -3.63
C LEU A 2 28.94 -2.26 -2.51
N LYS A 3 28.71 -0.96 -2.60
CA LYS A 3 29.01 -0.05 -1.49
C LYS A 3 27.76 0.11 -0.63
N HIS A 4 27.81 -0.43 0.59
CA HIS A 4 26.75 -0.26 1.59
C HIS A 4 26.84 1.13 2.24
N VAL A 5 25.70 1.78 2.39
CA VAL A 5 25.58 3.05 3.14
C VAL A 5 24.58 2.85 4.27
N GLU A 6 25.02 3.08 5.51
CA GLU A 6 24.15 3.06 6.69
C GLU A 6 23.16 4.23 6.62
N LEU A 7 21.86 3.92 6.71
CA LEU A 7 20.81 4.94 6.75
C LEU A 7 20.59 5.50 8.16
N ASP A 8 20.94 4.74 9.20
CA ASP A 8 21.03 5.21 10.58
C ASP A 8 22.48 5.08 11.08
N PRO A 9 23.26 6.16 11.05
CA PRO A 9 24.64 6.15 11.54
C PRO A 9 24.77 5.91 13.05
N SER A 10 23.69 6.15 13.82
CA SER A 10 23.66 6.03 15.27
C SER A 10 23.32 4.62 15.76
N PHE A 11 22.59 3.85 14.93
CA PHE A 11 22.23 2.47 15.22
C PHE A 11 22.29 1.62 13.93
N ARG A 12 23.46 1.03 13.67
CA ARG A 12 23.79 0.40 12.39
C ARG A 12 22.94 -0.83 12.10
N LEU A 13 22.78 -1.16 10.83
CA LEU A 13 22.01 -2.32 10.36
C LEU A 13 22.35 -3.62 11.10
N GLN A 14 23.64 -3.92 11.26
CA GLN A 14 24.08 -5.15 11.91
C GLN A 14 23.73 -5.20 13.41
N GLN A 15 23.62 -4.04 14.07
CA GLN A 15 23.19 -3.95 15.47
C GLN A 15 21.69 -4.22 15.60
N GLN A 16 20.91 -3.91 14.57
CA GLN A 16 19.47 -4.14 14.55
C GLN A 16 19.13 -5.62 14.36
N TYR A 17 20.03 -6.43 13.78
CA TYR A 17 19.83 -7.88 13.66
C TYR A 17 19.80 -8.58 15.02
N ALA A 18 20.42 -7.98 16.02
CA ALA A 18 20.41 -8.49 17.40
C ALA A 18 19.09 -8.19 18.13
N ASP A 19 18.14 -7.48 17.51
CA ASP A 19 16.82 -7.25 18.11
C ASP A 19 16.07 -8.58 18.27
N SER A 20 15.79 -8.96 19.51
CA SER A 20 15.04 -10.17 19.86
C SER A 20 13.62 -9.88 20.33
N THR A 21 13.10 -8.66 20.10
CA THR A 21 11.75 -8.26 20.54
C THR A 21 10.63 -9.01 19.84
N GLY A 22 10.93 -9.78 18.80
CA GLY A 22 9.95 -10.57 18.04
C GLY A 22 9.02 -9.72 17.18
N ARG A 23 9.38 -8.47 16.92
CA ARG A 23 8.63 -7.56 16.05
C ARG A 23 8.88 -7.88 14.59
N THR A 24 7.84 -7.75 13.78
CA THR A 24 7.92 -7.78 12.31
C THR A 24 9.07 -6.92 11.83
N ALA A 25 9.92 -7.52 10.99
CA ALA A 25 11.04 -6.85 10.36
C ALA A 25 10.65 -6.47 8.93
N ILE A 26 10.83 -5.19 8.61
CA ILE A 26 10.68 -4.69 7.25
C ILE A 26 12.04 -4.19 6.79
N LEU A 27 12.66 -4.95 5.89
CA LEU A 27 13.85 -4.52 5.18
C LEU A 27 13.41 -3.64 4.02
N VAL A 28 13.97 -2.44 3.92
CA VAL A 28 13.83 -1.59 2.73
C VAL A 28 15.20 -1.46 2.10
N ASN A 29 15.33 -1.63 0.80
CA ASN A 29 16.60 -1.45 0.10
C ASN A 29 16.41 -0.42 -1.00
N LEU A 30 17.32 0.55 -1.08
CA LEU A 30 17.42 1.48 -2.20
C LEU A 30 18.69 1.17 -2.98
N PHE A 31 18.54 0.95 -4.28
CA PHE A 31 19.64 0.69 -5.19
C PHE A 31 19.73 1.81 -6.22
N ASP A 32 20.94 2.27 -6.48
CA ASP A 32 21.28 3.04 -7.68
C ASP A 32 22.03 2.09 -8.60
N VAL A 33 21.40 1.75 -9.73
CA VAL A 33 21.83 0.70 -10.67
C VAL A 33 22.06 1.31 -12.05
N ASP A 34 23.27 1.12 -12.57
CA ASP A 34 23.62 1.53 -13.93
C ASP A 34 22.71 0.90 -14.98
N PRO A 35 22.19 1.65 -15.97
CA PRO A 35 21.30 1.12 -17.01
C PRO A 35 21.81 -0.17 -17.65
N LYS A 36 23.12 -0.28 -17.88
CA LYS A 36 23.73 -1.47 -18.49
C LYS A 36 23.67 -2.72 -17.59
N ASP A 37 23.48 -2.54 -16.29
CA ASP A 37 23.49 -3.59 -15.28
C ASP A 37 22.07 -3.92 -14.76
N GLN A 38 21.02 -3.22 -15.22
CA GLN A 38 19.66 -3.34 -14.69
C GLN A 38 18.99 -4.70 -14.95
N GLU A 39 19.23 -5.28 -16.13
CA GLU A 39 18.70 -6.62 -16.45
C GLU A 39 19.31 -7.68 -15.54
N TYR A 40 20.64 -7.64 -15.38
CA TYR A 40 21.36 -8.53 -14.50
C TYR A 40 20.96 -8.30 -13.03
N PHE A 41 20.83 -7.05 -12.59
CA PHE A 41 20.34 -6.71 -11.24
C PHE A 41 18.95 -7.30 -10.98
N THR A 42 18.02 -7.17 -11.93
CA THR A 42 16.66 -7.69 -11.77
C THR A 42 16.66 -9.21 -11.69
N ALA A 43 17.51 -9.88 -12.48
CA ALA A 43 17.68 -11.33 -12.43
C ALA A 43 18.33 -11.80 -11.11
N ALA A 44 19.34 -11.09 -10.63
CA ALA A 44 20.00 -11.36 -9.35
C ALA A 44 19.03 -11.15 -8.17
N TRP A 45 18.27 -10.04 -8.17
CA TRP A 45 17.25 -9.78 -7.16
C TRP A 45 16.17 -10.86 -7.15
N ARG A 46 15.75 -11.36 -8.32
CA ARG A 46 14.75 -12.43 -8.39
C ARG A 46 15.24 -13.71 -7.71
N LYS A 47 16.51 -14.09 -7.93
CA LYS A 47 17.11 -15.26 -7.26
C LYS A 47 17.16 -15.07 -5.73
N ASP A 48 17.52 -13.88 -5.28
CA ASP A 48 17.51 -13.55 -3.85
C ASP A 48 16.09 -13.58 -3.27
N ALA A 49 15.09 -13.10 -4.01
CA ALA A 49 13.69 -13.14 -3.61
C ALA A 49 13.13 -14.58 -3.55
N GLU A 50 13.44 -15.42 -4.54
CA GLU A 50 13.09 -16.85 -4.54
C GLU A 50 13.74 -17.59 -3.37
N PHE A 51 15.00 -17.25 -3.05
CA PHE A 51 15.67 -17.76 -1.86
C PHE A 51 14.94 -17.32 -0.59
N PHE A 52 14.59 -16.04 -0.46
CA PHE A 52 13.83 -15.54 0.70
C PHE A 52 12.46 -16.22 0.84
N GLU A 53 11.77 -16.50 -0.26
CA GLU A 53 10.46 -17.16 -0.25
C GLU A 53 10.48 -18.55 0.40
N ALA A 54 11.60 -19.26 0.28
CA ALA A 54 11.78 -20.58 0.89
C ALA A 54 12.07 -20.54 2.40
N GLN A 55 12.23 -19.36 3.00
CA GLN A 55 12.82 -19.21 4.33
C GLN A 55 11.76 -19.11 5.43
N PRO A 56 11.97 -19.74 6.60
CA PRO A 56 11.05 -19.64 7.72
C PRO A 56 10.84 -18.17 8.16
N GLY A 57 9.57 -17.77 8.27
CA GLY A 57 9.20 -16.42 8.70
C GLY A 57 9.26 -15.36 7.60
N TYR A 58 9.49 -15.73 6.34
CA TYR A 58 9.26 -14.84 5.20
C TYR A 58 7.77 -14.57 4.99
N ILE A 59 7.41 -13.32 4.66
CA ILE A 59 6.03 -12.92 4.36
C ILE A 59 5.89 -12.46 2.91
N SER A 60 6.71 -11.51 2.46
CA SER A 60 6.65 -11.00 1.08
C SER A 60 7.87 -10.14 0.73
N ALA A 61 8.16 -10.00 -0.57
CA ALA A 61 9.09 -9.03 -1.11
C ALA A 61 8.53 -8.40 -2.38
N GLN A 62 8.80 -7.12 -2.60
CA GLN A 62 8.45 -6.41 -3.83
C GLN A 62 9.61 -5.57 -4.31
N LEU A 63 9.82 -5.51 -5.63
CA LEU A 63 10.81 -4.65 -6.28
C LEU A 63 10.09 -3.63 -7.15
N HIS A 64 10.49 -2.37 -7.03
CA HIS A 64 10.00 -1.25 -7.82
C HIS A 64 11.18 -0.59 -8.52
N GLN A 65 11.01 -0.25 -9.79
CA GLN A 65 11.93 0.58 -10.54
C GLN A 65 11.34 1.98 -10.72
N GLY A 66 12.16 3.01 -10.60
CA GLY A 66 11.76 4.37 -10.95
C GLY A 66 11.41 4.47 -12.44
N VAL A 67 10.37 5.24 -12.76
CA VAL A 67 9.90 5.42 -14.14
C VAL A 67 10.90 6.21 -15.00
N GLY A 68 10.72 6.18 -16.33
CA GLY A 68 11.49 7.02 -17.26
C GLY A 68 12.96 6.62 -17.43
N GLY A 69 13.27 5.32 -17.28
CA GLY A 69 14.66 4.84 -17.36
C GLY A 69 15.50 5.19 -16.14
N SER A 70 14.86 5.47 -15.00
CA SER A 70 15.55 5.77 -13.75
C SER A 70 16.48 4.62 -13.35
N ARG A 71 17.59 5.01 -12.74
CA ARG A 71 18.58 4.13 -12.15
C ARG A 71 18.16 3.61 -10.78
N MET A 72 17.10 4.17 -10.21
CA MET A 72 16.68 3.88 -8.85
C MET A 72 15.77 2.66 -8.80
N PHE A 73 16.13 1.72 -7.93
CA PHE A 73 15.27 0.61 -7.52
C PHE A 73 14.99 0.69 -6.03
N MET A 74 13.76 0.39 -5.63
CA MET A 74 13.36 0.20 -4.25
C MET A 74 12.82 -1.21 -4.08
N ASN A 75 13.40 -1.95 -3.14
CA ASN A 75 12.82 -3.18 -2.66
C ASN A 75 12.33 -2.99 -1.23
N TYR A 76 11.23 -3.65 -0.86
CA TYR A 76 10.96 -3.93 0.53
C TYR A 76 10.62 -5.41 0.73
N ALA A 77 11.13 -6.00 1.80
CA ALA A 77 10.91 -7.38 2.19
C ALA A 77 10.42 -7.43 3.64
N VAL A 78 9.43 -8.28 3.89
CA VAL A 78 8.73 -8.37 5.18
C VAL A 78 8.95 -9.76 5.76
N PHE A 79 9.39 -9.81 7.01
CA PHE A 79 9.58 -11.03 7.79
C PHE A 79 8.78 -10.94 9.08
N GLU A 80 8.32 -12.08 9.57
CA GLU A 80 7.59 -12.21 10.84
C GLU A 80 8.32 -11.54 12.00
N ASN A 81 9.65 -11.65 12.02
CA ASN A 81 10.49 -10.93 12.96
C ASN A 81 11.95 -10.75 12.50
N THR A 82 12.68 -9.94 13.26
CA THR A 82 14.11 -9.67 13.08
C THR A 82 14.99 -10.92 13.18
N ALA A 83 14.65 -11.89 14.02
CA ALA A 83 15.41 -13.14 14.15
C ALA A 83 15.25 -14.04 12.91
N ALA A 84 14.04 -14.14 12.35
CA ALA A 84 13.78 -14.83 11.10
C ALA A 84 14.59 -14.20 9.95
N PHE A 85 14.59 -12.87 9.85
CA PHE A 85 15.40 -12.16 8.87
C PHE A 85 16.91 -12.38 9.04
N ALA A 86 17.42 -12.27 10.28
CA ALA A 86 18.84 -12.47 10.58
C ALA A 86 19.32 -13.90 10.24
N ALA A 87 18.53 -14.91 10.60
CA ALA A 87 18.82 -16.31 10.29
C ALA A 87 18.90 -16.60 8.78
N THR A 88 18.18 -15.83 7.97
CA THR A 88 18.24 -15.92 6.51
C THR A 88 19.42 -15.14 5.92
N ASN A 89 19.73 -13.96 6.45
CA ASN A 89 20.82 -13.12 5.94
C ASN A 89 22.22 -13.74 6.10
N ASP A 90 22.39 -14.57 7.13
CA ASP A 90 23.67 -15.18 7.49
C ASP A 90 23.95 -16.49 6.73
N GLN A 91 22.99 -16.97 5.92
CA GLN A 91 23.17 -18.16 5.09
C GLN A 91 24.10 -17.87 3.90
N PRO A 92 25.05 -18.78 3.59
CA PRO A 92 26.01 -18.59 2.50
C PRO A 92 25.36 -18.61 1.10
N GLU A 93 24.17 -19.20 0.96
CA GLU A 93 23.39 -19.24 -0.27
C GLU A 93 22.76 -17.88 -0.62
N PHE A 94 22.66 -16.95 0.35
CA PHE A 94 22.22 -15.58 0.12
C PHE A 94 23.39 -14.70 -0.37
N GLY A 95 23.31 -14.18 -1.59
CA GLY A 95 24.48 -13.53 -2.19
C GLY A 95 24.45 -13.05 -3.64
N PRO A 96 23.54 -13.48 -4.54
CA PRO A 96 23.50 -12.96 -5.91
C PRO A 96 23.58 -11.43 -6.06
N LEU A 97 22.95 -10.64 -5.16
CA LEU A 97 23.10 -9.18 -5.17
C LEU A 97 24.42 -8.66 -4.57
N ARG A 98 25.11 -9.44 -3.73
CA ARG A 98 26.40 -9.06 -3.10
C ARG A 98 27.56 -9.06 -4.11
N ASP A 99 27.46 -9.88 -5.16
CA ASP A 99 28.52 -10.07 -6.17
C ASP A 99 28.52 -9.00 -7.29
N LEU A 100 27.58 -8.05 -7.26
CA LEU A 100 27.47 -7.00 -8.27
C LEU A 100 28.68 -6.03 -8.26
N PRO A 101 29.32 -5.78 -9.42
CA PRO A 101 30.34 -4.74 -9.54
C PRO A 101 29.73 -3.33 -9.54
N GLY A 102 30.35 -2.39 -8.80
CA GLY A 102 30.14 -0.94 -8.98
C GLY A 102 28.87 -0.28 -8.43
N GLN A 103 27.90 -0.99 -7.85
CA GLN A 103 26.63 -0.37 -7.44
C GLN A 103 26.60 0.16 -5.99
N ARG A 104 25.80 1.20 -5.76
CA ARG A 104 25.53 1.72 -4.41
C ARG A 104 24.24 1.09 -3.89
N HIS A 105 24.38 0.30 -2.84
CA HIS A 105 23.26 -0.29 -2.12
C HIS A 105 23.09 0.46 -0.80
N ARG A 106 21.88 0.93 -0.53
CA ARG A 106 21.52 1.50 0.76
C ARG A 106 20.55 0.53 1.42
N PRO A 107 21.07 -0.43 2.22
CA PRO A 107 20.19 -1.21 3.05
C PRO A 107 19.59 -0.30 4.10
N SER A 108 18.29 -0.40 4.28
CA SER A 108 17.60 0.24 5.39
C SER A 108 17.60 -0.71 6.56
N ALA A 109 17.93 -0.16 7.72
CA ALA A 109 17.52 -0.61 9.03
C ALA A 109 16.21 -1.43 8.98
N PRO A 110 16.14 -2.71 9.44
CA PRO A 110 14.87 -3.36 9.67
C PRO A 110 14.09 -2.51 10.65
N LEU A 111 13.03 -1.87 10.16
CA LEU A 111 12.22 -1.00 11.01
C LEU A 111 11.37 -1.90 11.92
N PRO A 112 11.45 -1.74 13.25
CA PRO A 112 10.53 -2.42 14.13
C PRO A 112 9.12 -1.92 13.81
N SER A 113 8.17 -2.85 13.73
CA SER A 113 6.74 -2.51 13.76
C SER A 113 6.44 -1.57 14.95
N PRO A 114 5.46 -0.65 14.85
CA PRO A 114 5.23 0.40 15.84
C PRO A 114 5.18 -0.14 17.28
N LEU A 115 6.00 0.45 18.15
CA LEU A 115 6.13 0.15 19.58
C LEU A 115 4.78 0.26 20.31
N ASP A 116 4.25 -0.85 20.82
CA ASP A 116 3.20 -0.84 21.86
C ASP A 116 3.80 -1.32 23.20
N PRO A 117 3.91 -0.46 24.24
CA PRO A 117 4.40 -0.84 25.55
C PRO A 117 3.24 -1.38 26.39
N GLY A 118 2.96 -2.68 26.26
CA GLY A 118 2.28 -3.43 27.31
C GLY A 118 0.98 -4.11 26.91
N ARG A 119 1.10 -5.37 26.48
CA ARG A 119 0.13 -6.41 26.88
C ARG A 119 0.75 -7.80 26.74
N VAL A 120 0.91 -8.46 27.88
CA VAL A 120 1.32 -9.87 28.01
C VAL A 120 0.36 -10.75 27.21
N ARG A 121 0.82 -11.34 26.10
CA ARG A 121 0.11 -12.42 25.42
C ARG A 121 0.29 -13.71 26.20
N ARG A 122 -0.80 -14.23 26.81
CA ARG A 122 -0.87 -15.62 27.24
C ARG A 122 -0.72 -16.54 26.02
N ARG A 123 0.16 -17.54 26.12
CA ARG A 123 0.32 -18.62 25.13
C ARG A 123 -1.03 -19.32 24.91
N ARG A 124 -1.47 -19.44 23.64
CA ARG A 124 -2.52 -20.40 23.27
C ARG A 124 -1.86 -21.74 22.94
N GLN A 125 -2.13 -22.74 23.77
CA GLN A 125 -2.03 -24.15 23.41
C GLN A 125 -3.17 -24.46 22.40
N PRO A 126 -2.99 -25.37 21.42
CA PRO A 126 -4.06 -25.65 20.47
C PRO A 126 -5.24 -26.36 21.18
N PRO A 127 -6.51 -25.97 20.93
CA PRO A 127 -7.65 -26.70 21.47
C PRO A 127 -7.89 -27.99 20.66
N PRO A 128 -8.55 -29.01 21.24
CA PRO A 128 -9.09 -30.15 20.48
C PRO A 128 -10.17 -29.65 19.49
N PRO A 129 -10.55 -30.43 18.47
CA PRO A 129 -11.40 -29.93 17.40
C PRO A 129 -12.80 -29.65 17.93
N VAL A 130 -13.16 -28.37 18.01
CA VAL A 130 -14.54 -27.92 18.14
C VAL A 130 -14.73 -26.74 17.20
N SER A 131 -15.54 -26.96 16.16
CA SER A 131 -15.85 -26.00 15.10
C SER A 131 -16.66 -24.83 15.63
N MET A 132 -16.03 -23.68 15.88
CA MET A 132 -16.71 -22.38 15.95
C MET A 132 -16.27 -21.54 14.76
N ILE A 133 -17.21 -21.23 13.86
CA ILE A 133 -17.01 -20.21 12.83
C ILE A 133 -16.99 -18.86 13.54
N VAL A 134 -15.80 -18.32 13.78
CA VAL A 134 -15.63 -16.92 14.15
C VAL A 134 -15.63 -16.11 12.85
N LEU A 135 -16.77 -15.49 12.52
CA LEU A 135 -16.85 -14.54 11.41
C LEU A 135 -16.03 -13.30 11.76
N THR A 136 -14.78 -13.22 11.30
CA THR A 136 -14.05 -11.96 11.31
C THR A 136 -14.70 -11.03 10.27
N PRO A 137 -15.10 -9.80 10.62
CA PRO A 137 -15.74 -8.90 9.66
C PRO A 137 -14.82 -8.63 8.48
N ARG A 138 -15.38 -8.71 7.25
CA ARG A 138 -14.66 -8.37 6.01
C ARG A 138 -14.12 -6.94 6.14
N PRO A 139 -12.86 -6.69 5.79
CA PRO A 139 -12.35 -5.33 5.74
C PRO A 139 -13.12 -4.52 4.69
N VAL A 140 -13.27 -3.22 4.89
CA VAL A 140 -14.02 -2.33 3.99
C VAL A 140 -13.07 -1.54 3.09
N ALA A 141 -13.39 -1.42 1.81
CA ALA A 141 -12.69 -0.60 0.82
C ALA A 141 -13.59 0.54 0.34
N LEU A 142 -13.10 1.78 0.36
CA LEU A 142 -13.81 2.95 -0.17
C LEU A 142 -13.14 3.43 -1.46
N ILE A 143 -13.90 3.50 -2.54
CA ILE A 143 -13.36 3.73 -3.88
C ILE A 143 -13.99 5.00 -4.46
N ALA A 144 -13.20 6.06 -4.51
CA ALA A 144 -13.57 7.32 -5.15
C ALA A 144 -13.28 7.29 -6.65
N GLY A 145 -14.29 7.67 -7.45
CA GLY A 145 -14.26 7.54 -8.90
C GLY A 145 -14.66 6.14 -9.40
N ALA A 146 -15.41 5.36 -8.61
CA ALA A 146 -15.73 3.97 -8.91
C ALA A 146 -16.53 3.75 -10.22
N SER A 147 -17.26 4.77 -10.70
CA SER A 147 -18.16 4.64 -11.85
C SER A 147 -17.49 4.66 -13.23
N GLY A 148 -16.16 4.65 -13.31
CA GLY A 148 -15.43 4.66 -14.58
C GLY A 148 -13.91 4.67 -14.43
N GLY A 149 -13.21 4.52 -15.56
CA GLY A 149 -11.74 4.51 -15.59
C GLY A 149 -11.14 3.41 -14.70
N ILE A 150 -10.06 3.75 -13.97
CA ILE A 150 -9.33 2.82 -13.08
C ILE A 150 -10.17 2.41 -11.85
N GLY A 151 -11.18 3.19 -11.46
CA GLY A 151 -12.03 2.88 -10.30
C GLY A 151 -12.85 1.59 -10.46
N VAL A 152 -13.27 1.25 -11.68
CA VAL A 152 -14.03 0.02 -11.98
C VAL A 152 -13.20 -1.25 -11.74
N PRO A 153 -12.02 -1.45 -12.38
CA PRO A 153 -11.19 -2.61 -12.12
C PRO A 153 -10.68 -2.66 -10.68
N PHE A 154 -10.45 -1.51 -10.02
CA PHE A 154 -10.08 -1.47 -8.60
C PHE A 154 -11.21 -2.01 -7.71
N SER A 155 -12.46 -1.64 -8.01
CA SER A 155 -13.65 -2.15 -7.31
C SER A 155 -13.82 -3.66 -7.44
N ARG A 156 -13.58 -4.18 -8.64
CA ARG A 156 -13.59 -5.62 -8.90
C ARG A 156 -12.47 -6.35 -8.15
N ARG A 157 -11.25 -5.81 -8.18
CA ARG A 157 -10.10 -6.44 -7.52
C ARG A 157 -10.22 -6.49 -6.00
N LEU A 158 -10.93 -5.51 -5.41
CA LEU A 158 -11.18 -5.41 -3.98
C LEU A 158 -12.53 -5.98 -3.55
N ALA A 159 -13.27 -6.70 -4.41
CA ALA A 159 -14.57 -7.28 -4.05
C ALA A 159 -14.51 -8.39 -2.98
N ASP A 160 -13.30 -8.85 -2.61
CA ASP A 160 -13.04 -9.65 -1.41
C ASP A 160 -13.20 -8.84 -0.09
N HIS A 161 -13.43 -7.53 -0.21
CA HIS A 161 -13.79 -6.60 0.85
C HIS A 161 -15.29 -6.29 0.80
N ASP A 162 -15.79 -5.62 1.83
CA ASP A 162 -17.01 -4.82 1.67
C ASP A 162 -16.61 -3.53 0.94
N VAL A 163 -17.35 -3.09 -0.08
CA VAL A 163 -16.94 -1.98 -0.95
C VAL A 163 -17.95 -0.82 -0.92
N VAL A 164 -17.46 0.38 -0.66
CA VAL A 164 -18.20 1.64 -0.81
C VAL A 164 -17.79 2.30 -2.13
N LEU A 165 -18.71 2.34 -3.07
CA LEU A 165 -18.53 2.89 -4.41
C LEU A 165 -18.95 4.37 -4.43
N VAL A 166 -18.01 5.27 -4.69
CA VAL A 166 -18.25 6.72 -4.68
C VAL A 166 -18.05 7.32 -6.08
N ALA A 167 -19.09 7.94 -6.63
CA ALA A 167 -18.99 8.77 -7.84
C ALA A 167 -20.24 9.64 -8.05
N ARG A 168 -20.27 10.42 -9.14
CA ARG A 168 -21.39 11.31 -9.48
C ARG A 168 -22.56 10.60 -10.18
N ASN A 169 -22.27 9.56 -10.96
CA ASN A 169 -23.29 8.88 -11.77
C ASN A 169 -23.86 7.69 -11.01
N ARG A 170 -25.05 7.86 -10.42
CA ARG A 170 -25.75 6.82 -9.66
C ARG A 170 -25.99 5.56 -10.49
N GLU A 171 -26.49 5.71 -11.71
CA GLU A 171 -26.84 4.58 -12.58
C GLU A 171 -25.63 3.66 -12.81
N ARG A 172 -24.47 4.23 -13.15
CA ARG A 172 -23.24 3.45 -13.34
C ARG A 172 -22.74 2.79 -12.06
N LEU A 173 -22.88 3.45 -10.91
CA LEU A 173 -22.55 2.86 -9.61
C LEU A 173 -23.46 1.70 -9.28
N GLU A 174 -24.75 1.81 -9.59
CA GLU A 174 -25.74 0.77 -9.36
C GLU A 174 -25.53 -0.45 -10.27
N THR A 175 -25.21 -0.23 -11.56
CA THR A 175 -24.79 -1.29 -12.47
C THR A 175 -23.57 -2.04 -11.90
N LEU A 176 -22.52 -1.32 -11.53
CA LEU A 176 -21.31 -1.93 -10.95
C LEU A 176 -21.63 -2.64 -9.62
N ARG A 177 -22.48 -2.08 -8.77
CA ARG A 177 -22.93 -2.72 -7.52
C ARG A 177 -23.60 -4.06 -7.80
N SER A 178 -24.49 -4.11 -8.80
CA SER A 178 -25.17 -5.35 -9.20
C SER A 178 -24.16 -6.38 -9.68
N GLU A 179 -23.27 -6.01 -10.61
CA GLU A 179 -22.20 -6.89 -11.10
C GLU A 179 -21.37 -7.49 -9.96
N LEU A 180 -20.96 -6.65 -8.99
CA LEU A 180 -20.15 -7.11 -7.86
C LEU A 180 -20.93 -8.03 -6.92
N ARG A 181 -22.23 -7.77 -6.70
CA ARG A 181 -23.10 -8.63 -5.88
C ARG A 181 -23.32 -9.99 -6.52
N ASP A 182 -23.49 -10.04 -7.83
CA ASP A 182 -23.72 -11.28 -8.56
C ASP A 182 -22.50 -12.21 -8.48
N VAL A 183 -21.28 -11.63 -8.54
CA VAL A 183 -20.03 -12.39 -8.44
C VAL A 183 -19.63 -12.67 -6.99
N HIS A 184 -19.94 -11.77 -6.05
CA HIS A 184 -19.52 -11.85 -4.65
C HIS A 184 -20.72 -11.73 -3.68
N PRO A 185 -21.61 -12.73 -3.61
CA PRO A 185 -22.87 -12.64 -2.84
C PRO A 185 -22.68 -12.46 -1.32
N ALA A 186 -21.50 -12.81 -0.79
CA ALA A 186 -21.17 -12.63 0.62
C ALA A 186 -20.63 -11.22 0.97
N GLY A 187 -20.36 -10.37 -0.02
CA GLY A 187 -19.83 -9.02 0.17
C GLY A 187 -20.94 -7.97 0.31
N ARG A 188 -20.67 -6.91 1.08
CA ARG A 188 -21.54 -5.72 1.12
C ARG A 188 -21.02 -4.67 0.16
N PHE A 189 -21.90 -4.20 -0.72
CA PHE A 189 -21.60 -3.17 -1.71
C PHE A 189 -22.56 -1.99 -1.53
N GLU A 190 -22.00 -0.83 -1.17
CA GLU A 190 -22.72 0.41 -0.89
C GLU A 190 -22.41 1.45 -1.97
N VAL A 191 -23.39 2.31 -2.26
CA VAL A 191 -23.29 3.35 -3.29
C VAL A 191 -23.48 4.70 -2.63
N VAL A 192 -22.47 5.56 -2.76
CA VAL A 192 -22.49 6.93 -2.25
C VAL A 192 -22.34 7.87 -3.43
N VAL A 193 -23.37 8.72 -3.64
CA VAL A 193 -23.37 9.66 -4.76
C VAL A 193 -22.82 11.00 -4.28
N ALA A 194 -21.57 11.28 -4.64
CA ALA A 194 -20.89 12.50 -4.23
C ALA A 194 -20.06 13.09 -5.37
N ASP A 195 -20.06 14.42 -5.46
CA ASP A 195 -19.16 15.17 -6.34
C ASP A 195 -17.93 15.67 -5.55
N LEU A 196 -16.83 14.93 -5.62
CA LEU A 196 -15.58 15.30 -4.95
C LEU A 196 -14.88 16.53 -5.57
N SER A 197 -15.41 17.10 -6.65
CA SER A 197 -14.89 18.31 -7.27
C SER A 197 -15.51 19.61 -6.74
N VAL A 198 -16.32 19.54 -5.66
CA VAL A 198 -16.91 20.69 -4.98
C VAL A 198 -16.68 20.63 -3.46
N GLY A 199 -16.76 21.77 -2.79
CA GLY A 199 -16.33 21.92 -1.39
C GLY A 199 -17.09 21.14 -0.32
N GLY A 200 -18.28 20.61 -0.63
CA GLY A 200 -19.04 19.74 0.27
C GLY A 200 -18.98 18.26 -0.09
N GLY A 201 -18.43 17.91 -1.26
CA GLY A 201 -18.42 16.54 -1.78
C GLY A 201 -17.82 15.52 -0.82
N PRO A 202 -16.60 15.75 -0.30
CA PRO A 202 -15.98 14.85 0.67
C PRO A 202 -16.80 14.65 1.94
N GLN A 203 -17.48 15.70 2.41
CA GLN A 203 -18.27 15.63 3.64
C GLN A 203 -19.48 14.71 3.46
N VAL A 204 -20.15 14.75 2.31
CA VAL A 204 -21.23 13.79 1.97
C VAL A 204 -20.75 12.35 2.12
N VAL A 205 -19.55 12.06 1.61
CA VAL A 205 -18.97 10.71 1.74
C VAL A 205 -18.71 10.36 3.20
N LEU A 206 -18.10 11.27 3.97
CA LEU A 206 -17.79 11.02 5.38
C LEU A 206 -19.03 10.83 6.24
N ASP A 207 -20.11 11.57 5.95
CA ASP A 207 -21.38 11.50 6.66
C ASP A 207 -22.12 10.19 6.33
N GLU A 208 -22.21 9.80 5.06
CA GLU A 208 -22.86 8.55 4.63
C GLU A 208 -22.08 7.32 5.09
N VAL A 209 -20.76 7.39 5.09
CA VAL A 209 -19.90 6.28 5.50
C VAL A 209 -19.82 6.20 7.03
N GLY A 210 -19.94 7.31 7.76
CA GLY A 210 -19.89 7.36 9.22
C GLY A 210 -18.53 6.98 9.84
N THR A 211 -18.34 7.32 11.12
CA THR A 211 -17.12 7.02 11.90
C THR A 211 -16.99 5.55 12.35
N SER A 212 -18.07 4.79 12.25
CA SER A 212 -18.13 3.38 12.62
C SER A 212 -17.97 2.51 11.38
N THR A 213 -16.79 1.91 11.17
CA THR A 213 -16.58 0.47 10.87
C THR A 213 -15.19 0.21 10.27
N SER A 214 -14.86 -1.07 10.18
CA SER A 214 -13.62 -1.78 9.88
C SER A 214 -13.02 -1.50 8.49
N ARG A 215 -12.36 -0.36 8.23
CA ARG A 215 -11.97 0.02 6.86
C ARG A 215 -10.46 -0.06 6.63
N SER A 216 -10.07 -0.69 5.52
CA SER A 216 -8.68 -1.10 5.27
C SER A 216 -8.10 -0.62 3.92
N CYS A 217 -8.88 -0.05 3.01
CA CYS A 217 -8.34 0.46 1.75
C CYS A 217 -9.14 1.66 1.23
N TRP A 218 -8.45 2.71 0.78
CA TRP A 218 -9.08 3.86 0.14
C TRP A 218 -8.35 4.19 -1.16
N SER A 219 -9.08 4.45 -2.25
CA SER A 219 -8.51 4.90 -3.52
C SER A 219 -9.14 6.19 -4.04
N THR A 220 -8.34 7.21 -4.33
CA THR A 220 -8.77 8.41 -5.07
C THR A 220 -8.38 8.35 -6.52
N THR A 221 -9.36 8.49 -7.42
CA THR A 221 -9.10 8.72 -8.85
C THR A 221 -9.28 10.22 -9.16
N PRO A 222 -8.25 10.93 -9.66
CA PRO A 222 -8.33 12.35 -9.96
C PRO A 222 -9.22 12.61 -11.16
N ALA A 223 -9.73 13.83 -11.25
CA ALA A 223 -10.49 14.30 -12.40
C ALA A 223 -9.66 14.16 -13.70
N PRO A 224 -10.30 13.92 -14.86
CA PRO A 224 -9.59 13.81 -16.13
C PRO A 224 -8.80 15.08 -16.43
N ALA A 225 -7.60 14.90 -16.98
CA ALA A 225 -6.75 15.98 -17.46
C ALA A 225 -7.49 16.81 -18.53
N THR A 226 -7.27 18.12 -18.53
CA THR A 226 -7.78 19.02 -19.58
C THR A 226 -6.63 19.34 -20.52
N THR A 227 -6.81 19.18 -21.82
CA THR A 227 -5.77 19.38 -22.85
C THR A 227 -5.85 20.76 -23.53
N ASP A 228 -6.66 21.69 -23.01
CA ASP A 228 -6.91 22.97 -23.66
C ASP A 228 -5.68 23.91 -23.60
N PRO A 229 -5.30 24.57 -24.72
CA PRO A 229 -4.20 25.52 -24.76
C PRO A 229 -4.47 26.75 -23.88
N TRP A 230 -3.41 27.26 -23.27
CA TRP A 230 -3.41 28.59 -22.63
C TRP A 230 -3.62 29.69 -23.70
N PRO A 231 -4.53 30.68 -23.54
CA PRO A 231 -5.11 31.27 -22.33
C PRO A 231 -6.60 30.91 -22.07
N SER A 232 -7.17 30.02 -22.87
CA SER A 232 -8.61 29.64 -22.90
C SER A 232 -9.13 29.03 -21.60
N ASN A 233 -8.23 28.61 -20.70
CA ASN A 233 -8.52 27.77 -19.53
C ASN A 233 -8.67 28.55 -18.19
N HIS A 234 -8.43 29.86 -18.19
CA HIS A 234 -7.74 30.43 -17.04
C HIS A 234 -8.57 31.11 -15.93
N ARG A 235 -9.62 30.49 -15.37
CA ARG A 235 -10.05 30.77 -13.96
C ARG A 235 -11.31 30.03 -13.51
N ARG A 236 -12.30 29.89 -14.39
CA ARG A 236 -13.63 29.36 -13.99
C ARG A 236 -13.72 27.83 -13.98
N ARG A 237 -12.87 27.12 -14.75
CA ARG A 237 -12.95 25.65 -14.90
C ARG A 237 -11.84 24.88 -14.20
N CYS A 238 -10.57 25.22 -14.42
CA CYS A 238 -9.46 24.45 -13.85
C CYS A 238 -9.17 24.73 -12.38
N TRP A 239 -9.24 26.00 -11.95
CA TRP A 239 -8.89 26.37 -10.57
C TRP A 239 -9.80 25.76 -9.51
N PRO A 240 -11.15 25.81 -9.65
CA PRO A 240 -12.03 25.15 -8.68
C PRO A 240 -11.83 23.63 -8.69
N ARG A 241 -11.76 23.03 -9.89
CA ARG A 241 -11.71 21.57 -10.05
C ARG A 241 -10.41 20.97 -9.50
N GLY A 242 -9.26 21.57 -9.80
CA GLY A 242 -7.96 21.15 -9.28
C GLY A 242 -7.81 21.37 -7.78
N ARG A 243 -8.31 22.49 -7.26
CA ARG A 243 -8.33 22.79 -5.82
C ARG A 243 -9.14 21.74 -5.05
N TRP A 244 -10.31 21.37 -5.58
CA TRP A 244 -11.19 20.44 -4.89
C TRP A 244 -10.76 18.98 -5.02
N THR A 245 -10.08 18.56 -6.10
CA THR A 245 -9.49 17.21 -6.15
C THR A 245 -8.43 17.01 -5.07
N CYS A 246 -7.52 17.97 -4.87
CA CYS A 246 -6.51 17.85 -3.80
C CYS A 246 -7.16 17.97 -2.41
N ALA A 247 -8.11 18.90 -2.26
CA ALA A 247 -8.83 19.07 -0.99
C ALA A 247 -9.67 17.83 -0.63
N ALA A 248 -10.26 17.16 -1.62
CA ALA A 248 -11.00 15.92 -1.40
C ALA A 248 -10.09 14.81 -0.91
N VAL A 249 -8.88 14.70 -1.48
CA VAL A 249 -7.91 13.70 -1.02
C VAL A 249 -7.58 13.91 0.45
N VAL A 250 -7.22 15.14 0.81
CA VAL A 250 -6.87 15.51 2.19
C VAL A 250 -8.05 15.32 3.14
N ALA A 251 -9.26 15.76 2.75
CA ALA A 251 -10.44 15.67 3.61
C ALA A 251 -10.83 14.22 3.90
N LEU A 252 -10.85 13.37 2.86
CA LEU A 252 -11.18 11.96 3.01
C LEU A 252 -10.10 11.21 3.80
N ALA A 253 -8.82 11.44 3.52
CA ALA A 253 -7.71 10.89 4.28
C ALA A 253 -7.81 11.27 5.77
N ARG A 254 -8.07 12.54 6.09
CA ARG A 254 -8.27 13.00 7.47
C ARG A 254 -9.47 12.35 8.16
N GLY A 255 -10.52 12.02 7.41
CA GLY A 255 -11.69 11.34 7.96
C GLY A 255 -11.44 9.87 8.29
N VAL A 256 -10.70 9.14 7.45
CA VAL A 256 -10.48 7.69 7.64
C VAL A 256 -9.25 7.38 8.49
N LEU A 257 -8.21 8.22 8.45
CA LEU A 257 -6.93 7.99 9.11
C LEU A 257 -7.05 7.73 10.63
N PRO A 258 -7.86 8.47 11.42
CA PRO A 258 -8.01 8.19 12.85
C PRO A 258 -8.45 6.74 13.13
N THR A 259 -9.35 6.19 12.31
CA THR A 259 -9.84 4.81 12.49
C THR A 259 -8.81 3.76 12.06
N MET A 260 -7.98 4.07 11.05
CA MET A 260 -6.88 3.21 10.64
C MET A 260 -5.78 3.18 11.69
N LEU A 261 -5.43 4.34 12.26
CA LEU A 261 -4.45 4.48 13.35
C LEU A 261 -4.91 3.78 14.62
N ALA A 262 -6.18 3.95 15.02
CA ALA A 262 -6.73 3.26 16.19
C ALA A 262 -6.66 1.73 16.11
N ARG A 263 -6.60 1.18 14.88
CA ARG A 263 -6.49 -0.26 14.62
C ARG A 263 -5.10 -0.70 14.22
N TRP A 264 -4.18 0.24 14.03
CA TRP A 264 -2.89 0.01 13.37
C TRP A 264 -3.01 -0.80 12.08
N ARG A 265 -4.11 -0.60 11.34
CA ARG A 265 -4.46 -1.40 10.16
C ARG A 265 -5.26 -0.58 9.17
N GLY A 266 -4.74 -0.46 7.96
CA GLY A 266 -5.39 0.19 6.83
C GLY A 266 -4.38 0.71 5.82
N ALA A 267 -4.84 1.01 4.61
CA ALA A 267 -4.06 1.57 3.53
C ALA A 267 -4.82 2.71 2.84
N ILE A 268 -4.06 3.72 2.41
CA ILE A 268 -4.53 4.85 1.60
C ILE A 268 -3.72 4.77 0.30
N VAL A 269 -4.41 4.69 -0.83
CA VAL A 269 -3.83 4.62 -2.17
C VAL A 269 -4.31 5.85 -2.94
N ASP A 270 -3.43 6.81 -3.19
CA ASP A 270 -3.77 7.95 -4.04
C ASP A 270 -3.32 7.69 -5.48
N VAL A 271 -4.24 7.72 -6.44
CA VAL A 271 -3.90 7.54 -7.86
C VAL A 271 -3.56 8.92 -8.43
N ALA A 272 -2.33 9.13 -8.88
CA ALA A 272 -1.90 10.40 -9.47
C ALA A 272 -1.57 10.25 -10.96
N SER A 273 -1.25 11.35 -11.61
CA SER A 273 -0.75 11.41 -12.99
C SER A 273 0.70 11.88 -13.00
N THR A 274 1.44 11.61 -14.07
CA THR A 274 2.77 12.21 -14.30
C THR A 274 2.72 13.74 -14.28
N ALA A 275 1.58 14.35 -14.63
CA ALA A 275 1.37 15.79 -14.55
C ALA A 275 1.36 16.37 -13.12
N ALA A 276 1.42 15.52 -12.08
CA ALA A 276 1.51 15.96 -10.68
C ALA A 276 2.93 16.30 -10.21
N PHE A 277 3.96 15.96 -11.01
CA PHE A 277 5.39 16.15 -10.74
C PHE A 277 6.02 17.02 -11.83
#